data_AF-A0A6N3H222-F1
#
_entry.id   AF-A0A6N3H222-F1
#
_cell.length_a   1.000
_cell.length_b   1.000
_cell.length_c   1.000
_cell.angle_alpha   90.00
_cell.angle_beta   90.00
_cell.angle_gamma   90.00
#
_symmetry.space_group_name_H-M   'P 1'
#
loop_
_entity.id
_entity.type
_entity.pdbx_description
1 polymer ?
#
loop_
_entity_poly.entity_id
_entity_poly.type
_entity_poly.pdbx_seq_one_letter_code
_entity_poly.pdbx_strand_id
1 'polypeptide(L)' 'MNKLSQFCSCDNFKCPLHPTNHDKGCAPCIKKNLKLGEIPNCFFQKVENSNVRSGDTFEDFAQLVLGIKNKSN' A
#
# COMPACT_ATOMS: atom_id res chain seq x y z
N MET A 1 17.23 -7.42 -15.10
CA MET A 1 17.07 -6.43 -14.01
C MET A 1 16.64 -7.19 -12.76
N ASN A 2 17.49 -7.26 -11.73
CA ASN A 2 17.12 -7.89 -10.47
C ASN A 2 15.95 -7.10 -9.87
N LYS A 3 14.81 -7.74 -9.60
CA LYS A 3 13.74 -7.13 -8.80
C LYS A 3 14.32 -6.86 -7.41
N LEU A 4 14.78 -5.62 -7.17
CA LEU A 4 15.43 -5.22 -5.91
C LEU A 4 14.54 -5.43 -4.67
N SER A 5 13.23 -5.59 -4.86
CA SER A 5 12.31 -6.06 -3.84
C SER A 5 11.47 -7.20 -4.41
N GLN A 6 11.83 -8.44 -4.05
CA GLN A 6 11.05 -9.63 -4.39
C GLN A 6 9.69 -9.67 -3.67
N PHE A 7 9.52 -8.85 -2.62
CA PHE A 7 8.32 -8.80 -1.79
C PHE A 7 7.30 -7.74 -2.23
N CYS A 8 7.71 -6.76 -3.05
CA CYS A 8 6.79 -5.73 -3.53
C CYS A 8 5.74 -6.36 -4.46
N SER A 9 4.48 -6.31 -4.04
CA SER A 9 3.33 -6.76 -4.84
C SER A 9 2.60 -5.62 -5.55
N CYS A 10 3.00 -4.36 -5.31
CA CYS A 10 2.38 -3.19 -5.92
C CYS A 10 2.40 -3.30 -7.44
N ASP A 11 1.26 -3.08 -8.07
CA ASP A 11 1.05 -3.14 -9.52
C ASP A 11 1.12 -1.76 -10.19
N ASN A 12 1.29 -0.69 -9.41
CA ASN A 12 1.50 0.66 -9.94
C ASN A 12 2.95 0.87 -10.37
N PHE A 13 3.31 0.30 -11.52
CA PHE A 13 4.65 0.43 -12.12
C PHE A 13 5.00 1.85 -12.57
N LYS A 14 4.02 2.77 -12.67
CA LYS A 14 4.27 4.18 -12.99
C LYS A 14 4.70 5.00 -11.77
N CYS A 15 4.57 4.46 -10.55
CA CYS A 15 4.98 5.15 -9.35
C CYS A 15 6.52 5.39 -9.35
N PRO A 16 6.99 6.63 -9.13
CA PRO A 16 8.44 6.91 -9.10
C PRO A 16 9.15 6.22 -7.93
N LEU A 17 8.41 5.76 -6.90
CA LEU A 17 8.93 5.02 -5.75
C LEU A 17 8.85 3.50 -5.93
N HIS A 18 8.42 3.02 -7.11
CA HIS A 18 8.35 1.60 -7.40
C HIS A 18 9.77 1.03 -7.54
N PRO A 19 10.10 -0.13 -6.92
CA PRO A 19 11.45 -0.69 -6.90
C PRO A 19 12.01 -1.11 -8.27
N THR A 20 11.21 -1.07 -9.34
CA THR A 20 11.69 -1.28 -10.72
C THR A 20 12.22 0.01 -11.35
N ASN A 21 11.89 1.17 -10.78
CA ASN A 21 12.20 2.48 -11.34
C ASN A 21 13.43 3.12 -10.67
N HIS A 22 14.03 2.44 -9.69
CA HIS A 22 15.25 2.86 -9.00
C HIS A 22 15.89 1.67 -8.26
N ASP A 23 17.07 1.88 -7.69
CA ASP A 23 17.94 0.89 -7.05
C ASP A 23 17.84 0.88 -5.51
N LYS A 24 16.73 1.36 -4.95
CA LYS A 24 16.57 1.58 -3.49
C LYS A 24 15.54 0.64 -2.83
N GLY A 25 15.11 -0.40 -3.53
CA GLY A 25 14.07 -1.31 -3.07
C GLY A 25 12.78 -0.56 -2.68
N CYS A 26 12.11 -0.99 -1.62
CA CYS A 26 10.88 -0.32 -1.14
C CYS A 26 11.12 0.82 -0.15
N ALA A 27 12.36 1.13 0.22
CA ALA A 27 12.66 2.11 1.27
C ALA A 27 12.02 3.50 1.00
N PRO A 28 12.01 4.05 -0.24
CA PRO A 28 11.34 5.33 -0.51
C PRO A 28 9.82 5.27 -0.31
N CYS A 29 9.19 4.17 -0.71
CA CYS A 29 7.75 3.94 -0.51
C CYS A 29 7.42 3.88 0.99
N ILE A 30 8.16 3.07 1.77
CA ILE A 30 7.97 2.99 3.23
C ILE A 30 8.17 4.36 3.89
N LYS A 31 9.23 5.10 3.52
CA LYS A 31 9.48 6.44 4.04
C LYS A 31 8.34 7.42 3.75
N LYS A 32 7.76 7.40 2.54
CA LYS A 32 6.58 8.22 2.19
C LYS A 32 5.41 7.88 3.12
N ASN A 33 5.05 6.60 3.20
CA ASN A 33 3.90 6.15 3.97
C ASN A 33 4.05 6.47 5.46
N LEU A 34 5.24 6.24 6.05
CA LEU A 34 5.54 6.64 7.44
C LEU A 34 5.36 8.14 7.68
N LYS A 35 5.78 9.00 6.74
CA LYS A 35 5.62 10.46 6.87
C LYS A 35 4.15 10.87 6.83
N LEU A 36 3.34 10.17 6.04
CA LEU A 36 1.91 10.50 5.83
C LEU A 36 0.98 9.80 6.83
N GLY A 37 1.48 8.87 7.65
CA GLY A 37 0.64 8.03 8.50
C GLY A 37 -0.19 7.02 7.70
N GLU A 38 0.33 6.59 6.54
CA GLU A 38 -0.34 5.68 5.62
C GLU A 38 0.21 4.24 5.73
N ILE A 39 -0.59 3.26 5.34
CA ILE A 39 -0.24 1.87 5.12
C ILE A 39 0.15 1.66 3.65
N PRO A 40 1.30 1.04 3.34
CA PRO A 40 1.68 0.79 1.96
C PRO A 40 0.70 -0.12 1.22
N ASN A 41 0.46 0.16 -0.07
CA ASN A 41 -0.46 -0.61 -0.92
C ASN A 41 -0.20 -2.13 -0.95
N CYS A 42 1.05 -2.57 -0.80
CA CYS A 42 1.39 -3.99 -0.78
C CYS A 42 0.76 -4.75 0.40
N PHE A 43 0.41 -4.06 1.49
CA PHE A 43 -0.33 -4.65 2.62
C PHE A 43 -1.82 -4.74 2.29
N PHE A 44 -2.40 -3.68 1.71
CA PHE A 44 -3.81 -3.70 1.29
C PHE A 44 -4.11 -4.84 0.31
N GLN A 45 -3.21 -5.11 -0.64
CA GLN A 45 -3.38 -6.22 -1.59
C GLN A 45 -3.40 -7.62 -0.95
N LYS A 46 -3.10 -7.75 0.35
CA LYS A 46 -3.24 -9.01 1.10
C LYS A 46 -4.62 -9.17 1.75
N VAL A 47 -5.47 -8.16 1.68
CA VAL A 47 -6.82 -8.16 2.22
C VAL A 47 -7.82 -8.31 1.08
N GLU A 48 -8.85 -9.12 1.26
CA GLU A 48 -9.92 -9.28 0.27
C GLU A 48 -10.65 -7.95 0.03
N ASN A 49 -11.11 -7.73 -1.19
CA ASN A 49 -11.85 -6.52 -1.60
C ASN A 49 -11.10 -5.21 -1.33
N SER A 50 -9.76 -5.20 -1.33
CA SER A 50 -8.95 -4.01 -1.03
C SER A 50 -9.19 -2.81 -1.94
N ASN A 51 -9.89 -3.00 -3.06
CA ASN A 51 -10.34 -1.96 -3.98
C ASN A 51 -11.48 -1.10 -3.44
N VAL A 52 -12.16 -1.51 -2.35
CA VAL A 52 -13.28 -0.76 -1.74
C VAL A 52 -12.84 0.16 -0.59
N ARG A 53 -11.55 0.21 -0.29
CA ARG A 53 -11.02 1.05 0.79
C ARG A 53 -11.26 2.53 0.54
N SER A 54 -11.52 3.29 1.59
CA SER A 54 -11.76 4.74 1.57
C SER A 54 -10.48 5.58 1.49
N GLY A 55 -9.35 4.99 1.87
CA GLY A 55 -8.07 5.67 1.92
C GLY A 55 -6.94 4.71 2.30
N ASP A 56 -5.79 5.28 2.63
CA ASP A 56 -4.57 4.53 2.93
C ASP A 56 -4.14 4.68 4.41
N THR A 57 -4.96 5.24 5.29
CA THR A 57 -4.60 5.38 6.73
C THR A 57 -4.59 4.04 7.47
N PHE A 58 -4.09 4.04 8.71
CA PHE A 58 -4.20 2.88 9.60
C PHE A 58 -5.66 2.55 9.89
N GLU A 59 -6.51 3.56 10.06
CA GLU A 59 -7.95 3.43 10.28
C GLU A 59 -8.64 2.81 9.06
N ASP A 60 -8.33 3.27 7.85
CA ASP A 60 -8.86 2.69 6.60
C ASP A 60 -8.47 1.21 6.46
N PHE A 61 -7.21 0.88 6.77
CA PHE A 61 -6.74 -0.50 6.76
C PHE A 61 -7.46 -1.37 7.81
N ALA A 62 -7.62 -0.87 9.04
CA ALA A 62 -8.31 -1.60 10.10
C ALA A 62 -9.79 -1.82 9.78
N GLN A 63 -10.48 -0.81 9.24
CA GLN A 63 -11.89 -0.95 8.81
C GLN A 63 -12.04 -2.02 7.74
N LEU A 64 -11.14 -2.04 6.75
CA LEU A 64 -11.13 -3.05 5.70
C LEU A 64 -10.91 -4.46 6.27
N VAL A 65 -9.90 -4.64 7.13
CA VAL A 65 -9.56 -5.95 7.74
C VAL A 65 -10.69 -6.46 8.63
N LEU A 66 -11.34 -5.59 9.40
CA LEU A 66 -12.44 -5.95 10.29
C LEU A 66 -13.78 -6.10 9.56
N GLY A 67 -13.84 -5.79 8.26
CA GLY A 67 -15.07 -5.82 7.47
C GLY A 67 -16.12 -4.82 7.98
N ILE A 68 -15.70 -3.75 8.65
CA ILE A 68 -16.60 -2.74 9.19
C ILE A 68 -17.11 -1.92 8.01
N LYS A 69 -18.35 -2.18 7.59
CA LYS A 69 -19.06 -1.29 6.66
C LYS A 69 -19.30 0.03 7.41
N ASN A 70 -18.72 1.13 6.93
CA ASN A 70 -19.16 2.45 7.35
C ASN A 70 -20.67 2.52 7.05
N LYS A 71 -21.50 2.57 8.10
CA LYS A 71 -22.91 2.89 7.93
C LYS A 71 -22.93 4.30 7.36
N SER A 72 -23.22 4.42 6.07
CA SER A 72 -23.62 5.69 5.48
C SER A 72 -24.84 6.17 6.26
N ASN A 73 -24.65 7.18 7.11
CA ASN A 73 -25.75 8.02 7.60
C ASN A 73 -26.11 9.02 6.52
#